data_AF-F3PU48-F1
#
_entry.id   AF-F3PU48-F1
#
_cell.length_a   1.000
_cell.length_b   1.000
_cell.length_c   1.000
_cell.angle_alpha   90.00
_cell.angle_beta   90.00
_cell.angle_gamma   90.00
#
_symmetry.space_group_name_H-M   'P 1'
#
loop_
_entity.id
_entity.type
_entity.pdbx_description
1 polymer ?
#
loop_
_entity_poly.entity_id
_entity_poly.type
_entity_poly.pdbx_seq_one_letter_code
_entity_poly.pdbx_strand_id
1 'polypeptide(L)'
;MKTRIFIFVTIFTVLMGCVEHSIPKNDFMILVSTGFKERTGKDYIKCWVNDSLVFKGMYINKTNDQELIYYEDWIGMEVACFDKSEYDSLKIKIRVIALDTVLYRGKKVIDSTFRYRIDNIPNIAISCSSSAGILLWDTLRTPDYFWLEY
;
A
#
# COMPACT_ATOMS: atom_id res chain seq x y z
N MET A 1 2.43 -20.97 -52.18
CA MET A 1 2.17 -19.61 -51.65
C MET A 1 1.25 -19.60 -50.41
N LYS A 2 0.12 -20.33 -50.40
CA LYS A 2 -0.85 -20.34 -49.27
C LYS A 2 -0.26 -20.79 -47.92
N THR A 3 0.59 -21.82 -47.89
CA THR A 3 1.18 -22.34 -46.63
C THR A 3 2.20 -21.41 -45.99
N ARG A 4 2.93 -20.61 -46.80
CA ARG A 4 3.91 -19.62 -46.29
C ARG A 4 3.21 -18.42 -45.65
N ILE A 5 2.07 -18.00 -46.21
CA ILE A 5 1.25 -16.91 -45.65
C ILE A 5 0.71 -17.30 -44.27
N PHE A 6 0.24 -18.54 -44.09
CA PHE A 6 -0.23 -19.03 -42.80
C PHE A 6 0.86 -18.99 -41.72
N ILE A 7 2.09 -19.40 -42.04
CA ILE A 7 3.21 -19.35 -41.08
C ILE A 7 3.52 -17.91 -40.65
N PHE A 8 3.51 -16.95 -41.59
CA PHE A 8 3.73 -15.54 -41.27
C PHE A 8 2.61 -14.95 -40.40
N VAL A 9 1.35 -15.30 -40.66
CA VAL A 9 0.20 -14.86 -39.84
C VAL A 9 0.29 -15.44 -38.43
N THR A 10 0.66 -16.71 -38.27
CA THR A 10 0.81 -17.34 -36.95
C THR A 10 1.94 -16.72 -36.13
N ILE A 11 3.10 -16.44 -36.75
CA ILE A 11 4.21 -15.75 -36.08
C ILE A 11 3.81 -14.33 -35.66
N PHE A 12 3.05 -13.61 -36.49
CA PHE A 12 2.58 -12.26 -36.17
C PHE A 12 1.55 -12.25 -35.03
N THR A 13 0.68 -13.26 -34.94
CA THR A 13 -0.26 -13.41 -33.81
C THR A 13 0.43 -13.82 -32.51
N VAL A 14 1.50 -14.63 -32.57
CA VAL A 14 2.31 -14.97 -31.38
C VAL A 14 3.09 -13.74 -30.89
N LEU A 15 3.61 -12.91 -31.80
CA LEU A 15 4.29 -11.66 -31.46
C LEU A 15 3.34 -10.61 -30.87
N MET A 16 2.11 -10.50 -31.36
CA MET A 16 1.06 -9.65 -30.79
C MET A 16 0.57 -10.16 -29.42
N GLY A 17 0.60 -11.47 -29.18
CA GLY A 17 0.19 -12.09 -27.92
C GLY A 17 1.21 -11.94 -26.77
N CYS A 18 2.40 -11.39 -27.04
CA CYS A 18 3.48 -11.23 -26.05
C CYS A 18 3.69 -9.79 -25.56
N VAL A 19 2.80 -8.85 -25.89
CA VAL A 19 2.91 -7.45 -25.42
C VAL A 19 1.68 -7.02 -24.60
N GLU A 20 1.31 -7.86 -23.63
CA GLU A 20 0.78 -7.36 -22.36
C GLU A 20 1.88 -7.52 -21.29
N HIS A 21 3.10 -7.05 -21.59
CA HIS A 21 3.89 -6.46 -20.52
C HIS A 21 3.17 -5.16 -20.18
N SER A 22 2.19 -5.26 -19.28
CA SER A 22 1.61 -4.10 -18.63
C SER A 22 2.79 -3.26 -18.15
N ILE A 23 2.91 -2.04 -18.67
CA ILE A 23 3.84 -1.06 -18.11
C ILE A 23 3.52 -1.07 -16.62
N PRO A 24 4.50 -1.41 -15.73
CA PRO A 24 4.22 -1.48 -14.32
C PRO A 24 3.63 -0.14 -13.94
N LYS A 25 2.39 -0.15 -13.44
CA LYS A 25 1.72 1.09 -13.08
C LYS A 25 2.63 1.81 -12.12
N ASN A 26 2.91 3.08 -12.41
CA ASN A 26 3.74 3.92 -11.55
C ASN A 26 2.89 4.38 -10.35
N ASP A 27 2.25 3.43 -9.70
CA ASP A 27 1.35 3.66 -8.59
C ASP A 27 2.16 3.78 -7.30
N PHE A 28 1.63 4.55 -6.36
CA PHE A 28 2.13 4.65 -5.01
C PHE A 28 1.02 4.32 -4.02
N MET A 29 1.30 3.37 -3.14
CA MET A 29 0.37 2.92 -2.11
C MET A 29 0.73 3.47 -0.72
N ILE A 30 -0.30 3.83 0.04
CA ILE A 30 -0.19 4.12 1.46
C ILE A 30 -0.91 3.00 2.21
N LEU A 31 -0.14 2.25 3.00
CA LEU A 31 -0.63 1.17 3.85
C LEU A 31 -0.65 1.64 5.31
N VAL A 32 -1.64 1.20 6.09
CA VAL A 32 -1.75 1.53 7.52
C VAL A 32 -1.96 0.25 8.32
N SER A 33 -1.15 0.03 9.34
CA SER A 33 -1.30 -1.07 10.30
C SER A 33 -1.46 -0.51 11.70
N THR A 34 -2.50 -0.92 12.42
CA THR A 34 -2.74 -0.45 13.80
C THR A 34 -2.48 -1.51 14.87
N GLY A 35 -2.11 -2.72 14.47
CA GLY A 35 -1.94 -3.88 15.35
C GLY A 35 -2.53 -5.17 14.77
N PHE A 36 -2.39 -5.36 13.46
CA PHE A 36 -2.82 -6.57 12.74
C PHE A 36 -4.28 -6.96 13.02
N LYS A 37 -4.59 -8.26 13.15
CA LYS A 37 -5.96 -8.78 13.35
C LYS A 37 -6.62 -8.32 14.65
N GLU A 38 -5.86 -8.11 15.71
CA GLU A 38 -6.39 -7.77 17.04
C GLU A 38 -7.13 -6.43 17.06
N ARG A 39 -6.76 -5.53 16.13
CA ARG A 39 -7.30 -4.18 16.00
C ARG A 39 -8.36 -4.04 14.91
N THR A 40 -8.64 -5.08 14.13
CA THR A 40 -9.71 -5.07 13.12
C THR A 40 -11.02 -4.62 13.74
N GLY A 41 -11.63 -3.57 13.18
CA GLY A 41 -12.89 -2.99 13.67
C GLY A 41 -12.78 -2.15 14.94
N LYS A 42 -11.58 -1.90 15.47
CA LYS A 42 -11.36 -1.12 16.71
C LYS A 42 -10.73 0.25 16.49
N ASP A 43 -10.32 0.55 15.27
CA ASP A 43 -9.74 1.83 14.88
C ASP A 43 -10.49 2.46 13.71
N TYR A 44 -10.60 3.78 13.72
CA TYR A 44 -11.05 4.58 12.59
C TYR A 44 -9.88 5.40 12.05
N ILE A 45 -9.62 5.29 10.75
CA ILE A 45 -8.52 5.93 10.06
C ILE A 45 -9.04 7.07 9.19
N LYS A 46 -8.31 8.18 9.16
CA LYS A 46 -8.43 9.23 8.14
C LYS A 46 -7.07 9.51 7.54
N CYS A 47 -6.97 9.52 6.21
CA CYS A 47 -5.74 9.81 5.48
C CYS A 47 -5.97 10.99 4.53
N TRP A 48 -5.04 11.94 4.54
CA TRP A 48 -5.00 13.03 3.57
C TRP A 48 -3.67 13.00 2.81
N VAL A 49 -3.75 13.28 1.51
CA VAL A 49 -2.61 13.46 0.62
C VAL A 49 -2.74 14.84 -0.01
N ASN A 50 -1.69 15.67 0.12
CA ASN A 50 -1.67 17.05 -0.34
C ASN A 50 -2.93 17.83 0.08
N ASP A 51 -3.27 17.70 1.37
CA ASP A 51 -4.43 18.32 2.03
C ASP A 51 -5.83 17.83 1.59
N SER A 52 -5.91 16.96 0.58
CA SER A 52 -7.15 16.29 0.18
C SER A 52 -7.39 15.04 1.01
N LEU A 53 -8.60 14.88 1.56
CA LEU A 53 -8.99 13.66 2.28
C LEU A 53 -9.21 12.53 1.26
N VAL A 54 -8.28 11.58 1.22
CA VAL A 54 -8.32 10.44 0.28
C VAL A 54 -8.99 9.21 0.89
N PHE A 55 -9.00 9.12 2.23
CA PHE A 55 -9.59 7.97 2.91
C PHE A 55 -10.21 8.32 4.26
N LYS A 56 -11.34 7.68 4.55
CA LYS A 56 -11.92 7.61 5.88
C LYS A 56 -12.62 6.27 6.05
N GLY A 57 -12.32 5.54 7.12
CA GLY A 57 -12.90 4.20 7.28
C GLY A 57 -12.42 3.48 8.53
N MET A 58 -13.09 2.38 8.82
CA MET A 58 -12.66 1.43 9.84
C MET A 58 -11.40 0.69 9.38
N TYR A 59 -10.47 0.47 10.29
CA TYR A 59 -9.34 -0.42 10.04
C TYR A 59 -9.81 -1.87 9.97
N ILE A 60 -9.42 -2.56 8.90
CA ILE A 60 -9.72 -3.96 8.66
C ILE A 60 -8.45 -4.62 8.12
N ASN A 61 -7.96 -5.64 8.83
CA ASN A 61 -6.92 -6.52 8.31
C ASN A 61 -7.58 -7.80 7.76
N LYS A 62 -7.41 -8.08 6.46
CA LYS A 62 -8.01 -9.25 5.79
C LYS A 62 -7.07 -10.45 5.66
N THR A 63 -5.83 -10.34 6.14
CA THR A 63 -4.81 -11.38 6.01
C THR A 63 -5.33 -12.72 6.52
N ASN A 64 -5.27 -13.78 5.72
CA ASN A 64 -5.50 -15.14 6.16
C ASN A 64 -4.21 -15.96 6.06
N ASP A 65 -3.46 -15.99 7.16
CA ASP A 65 -2.15 -16.63 7.26
C ASP A 65 -2.19 -18.15 7.03
N GLN A 66 -3.34 -18.79 7.22
CA GLN A 66 -3.50 -20.24 7.01
C GLN A 66 -3.71 -20.58 5.54
N GLU A 67 -4.43 -19.73 4.80
CA GLU A 67 -4.77 -19.95 3.39
C GLU A 67 -3.86 -19.14 2.44
N LEU A 68 -2.94 -18.32 3.00
CA LEU A 68 -2.08 -17.37 2.28
C LEU A 68 -2.86 -16.40 1.38
N ILE A 69 -4.11 -16.08 1.76
CA ILE A 69 -4.99 -15.16 1.02
C ILE A 69 -4.87 -13.77 1.63
N TYR A 70 -4.86 -12.74 0.78
CA TYR A 70 -4.64 -11.34 1.18
C TYR A 70 -3.35 -11.18 1.97
N TYR A 71 -2.30 -11.91 1.61
CA TYR A 71 -1.04 -11.86 2.33
C TYR A 71 -0.56 -10.42 2.47
N GLU A 72 -0.60 -9.61 1.39
CA GLU A 72 -0.19 -8.19 1.37
C GLU A 72 -0.76 -7.29 2.50
N ASP A 73 -1.93 -7.62 3.06
CA ASP A 73 -2.50 -6.94 4.23
C ASP A 73 -1.65 -7.16 5.52
N TRP A 74 -0.65 -8.05 5.48
CA TRP A 74 0.33 -8.28 6.55
C TRP A 74 1.12 -7.01 6.87
N ILE A 75 1.40 -6.20 5.85
CA ILE A 75 2.09 -4.90 5.97
C ILE A 75 1.12 -3.83 6.51
N GLY A 76 -0.14 -3.90 6.08
CA GLY A 76 -1.20 -3.01 6.53
C GLY A 76 -2.34 -2.93 5.52
N MET A 77 -3.43 -2.32 5.95
CA MET A 77 -4.58 -2.04 5.11
C MET A 77 -4.25 -0.92 4.12
N GLU A 78 -4.52 -1.12 2.84
CA GLU A 78 -4.45 -0.04 1.85
C GLU A 78 -5.47 1.06 2.17
N VAL A 79 -4.98 2.28 2.32
CA VAL A 79 -5.83 3.47 2.51
C VAL A 79 -5.75 4.43 1.34
N ALA A 80 -4.75 4.34 0.47
CA ALA A 80 -4.70 5.10 -0.76
C ALA A 80 -3.80 4.40 -1.78
N CYS A 81 -4.19 4.48 -3.06
CA CYS A 81 -3.39 4.09 -4.21
C CYS A 81 -3.66 5.10 -5.34
N PHE A 82 -2.60 5.62 -5.95
CA PHE A 82 -2.71 6.59 -7.05
C PHE A 82 -1.45 6.60 -7.89
N ASP A 83 -1.58 7.05 -9.13
CA ASP A 83 -0.45 7.29 -10.04
C ASP A 83 0.45 8.41 -9.48
N LYS A 84 1.73 8.10 -9.27
CA LYS A 84 2.74 9.04 -8.78
C LYS A 84 3.60 9.67 -9.87
N SER A 85 3.27 9.50 -11.15
CA SER A 85 4.06 10.02 -12.27
C SER A 85 4.31 11.52 -12.26
N GLU A 86 3.43 12.31 -11.62
CA GLU A 86 3.58 13.76 -11.47
C GLU A 86 4.14 14.19 -10.11
N TYR A 87 4.53 13.24 -9.24
CA TYR A 87 4.86 13.51 -7.84
C TYR A 87 6.17 12.86 -7.40
N ASP A 88 7.18 13.68 -7.12
CA ASP A 88 8.39 13.19 -6.43
C ASP A 88 8.19 13.05 -4.92
N SER A 89 7.22 13.78 -4.37
CA SER A 89 6.97 13.85 -2.93
C SER A 89 5.56 14.28 -2.61
N LEU A 90 5.08 13.87 -1.42
CA LEU A 90 3.73 14.14 -0.94
C LEU A 90 3.74 14.71 0.46
N LYS A 91 2.75 15.54 0.76
CA LYS A 91 2.35 15.85 2.13
C LYS A 91 1.30 14.83 2.56
N ILE A 92 1.64 14.00 3.53
CA ILE A 92 0.74 12.97 4.06
C ILE A 92 0.34 13.37 5.47
N LYS A 93 -0.97 13.32 5.74
CA LYS A 93 -1.51 13.40 7.10
C LYS A 93 -2.27 12.12 7.39
N ILE A 94 -1.96 11.50 8.51
CA ILE A 94 -2.68 10.32 9.01
C ILE A 94 -3.28 10.64 10.36
N ARG A 95 -4.50 10.17 10.61
CA ARG A 95 -5.13 10.19 11.92
C ARG A 95 -5.74 8.84 12.21
N VAL A 96 -5.42 8.29 13.37
CA VAL A 96 -6.01 7.06 13.90
C VAL A 96 -6.76 7.39 15.17
N ILE A 97 -8.00 6.91 15.25
CA ILE A 97 -8.92 7.11 16.36
C ILE A 97 -9.24 5.73 16.90
N ALA A 98 -8.79 5.43 18.11
CA ALA A 98 -9.23 4.24 18.81
C ALA A 98 -10.71 4.36 19.16
N LEU A 99 -11.49 3.34 18.82
CA LEU A 99 -12.92 3.26 19.10
C LEU A 99 -13.22 2.47 20.38
N ASP A 100 -12.23 1.72 20.85
CA ASP A 100 -12.26 0.97 22.10
C ASP A 100 -11.47 1.69 23.22
N THR A 101 -10.98 0.92 24.20
CA THR A 101 -10.28 1.43 25.39
C THR A 101 -8.77 1.53 25.23
N VAL A 102 -8.19 1.02 24.13
CA VAL A 102 -6.74 1.10 23.88
C VAL A 102 -6.34 2.55 23.61
N LEU A 103 -5.20 2.96 24.18
CA LEU A 103 -4.65 4.30 24.00
C LEU A 103 -3.31 4.21 23.28
N TYR A 104 -3.15 5.01 22.23
CA TYR A 104 -1.89 5.20 21.54
C TYR A 104 -1.07 6.27 22.24
N ARG A 105 0.02 5.88 22.89
CA ARG A 105 0.84 6.77 23.73
C ARG A 105 0.00 7.58 24.73
N GLY A 106 -0.96 6.92 25.37
CA GLY A 106 -1.88 7.53 26.33
C GLY A 106 -2.98 8.40 25.71
N LYS A 107 -3.16 8.40 24.39
CA LYS A 107 -4.19 9.19 23.69
C LYS A 107 -5.13 8.30 22.89
N LYS A 108 -6.42 8.65 22.88
CA LYS A 108 -7.45 8.00 22.05
C LYS A 108 -7.31 8.34 20.57
N VAL A 109 -6.73 9.50 20.28
CA VAL A 109 -6.46 9.99 18.91
C VAL A 109 -4.98 10.28 18.78
N ILE A 110 -4.38 9.73 17.74
CA ILE A 110 -3.04 10.09 17.29
C ILE A 110 -3.09 10.55 15.85
N ASP A 111 -2.30 11.56 15.54
CA ASP A 111 -2.12 12.05 14.19
C ASP A 111 -0.70 12.53 13.95
N SER A 112 -0.31 12.48 12.69
CA SER A 112 0.97 13.03 12.22
C SER A 112 0.76 13.61 10.84
N THR A 113 1.52 14.67 10.54
CA THR A 113 1.61 15.26 9.21
C THR A 113 3.08 15.36 8.86
N PHE A 114 3.45 14.83 7.70
CA PHE A 114 4.84 14.80 7.24
C PHE A 114 4.90 14.94 5.73
N ARG A 115 6.06 15.35 5.22
CA ARG A 115 6.38 15.34 3.80
C ARG A 115 7.28 14.16 3.50
N TYR A 116 6.97 13.40 2.46
CA TYR A 116 7.68 12.17 2.11
C TYR A 116 8.05 12.13 0.64
N ARG A 117 9.24 11.62 0.32
CA ARG A 117 9.70 11.42 -1.07
C ARG A 117 9.24 10.05 -1.53
N ILE A 118 8.64 9.96 -2.72
CA ILE A 118 7.96 8.75 -3.21
C ILE A 118 8.39 8.28 -4.61
N ASP A 119 9.18 9.09 -5.32
CA ASP A 119 9.67 8.82 -6.68
C ASP A 119 10.21 7.38 -6.85
N ASN A 120 11.05 6.93 -5.91
CA ASN A 120 11.77 5.66 -6.02
C ASN A 120 11.20 4.50 -5.18
N ILE A 121 10.01 4.65 -4.60
CA ILE A 121 9.39 3.60 -3.77
C ILE A 121 7.96 3.31 -4.22
N PRO A 122 7.51 2.04 -4.22
CA PRO A 122 6.16 1.69 -4.65
C PRO A 122 5.12 1.93 -3.56
N ASN A 123 5.53 1.95 -2.29
CA ASN A 123 4.61 2.13 -1.18
C ASN A 123 5.33 2.68 0.07
N ILE A 124 4.51 3.11 1.02
CA ILE A 124 4.90 3.33 2.41
C ILE A 124 3.91 2.63 3.32
N ALA A 125 4.41 2.01 4.39
CA ALA A 125 3.59 1.48 5.46
C ALA A 125 3.70 2.35 6.71
N ILE A 126 2.55 2.76 7.22
CA ILE A 126 2.42 3.58 8.42
C ILE A 126 1.91 2.69 9.54
N SER A 127 2.79 2.36 10.49
CA SER A 127 2.43 1.60 11.67
C SER A 127 2.01 2.53 12.80
N CYS A 128 0.87 2.25 13.40
CA CYS A 128 0.35 2.95 14.57
C CYS A 128 0.40 1.98 15.76
N SER A 129 1.41 2.13 16.61
CA SER A 129 1.64 1.29 17.78
C SER A 129 1.19 1.99 19.05
N SER A 130 0.59 1.24 19.97
CA SER A 130 0.17 1.74 21.28
C SER A 130 1.35 2.29 22.10
N SER A 131 2.55 1.70 21.96
CA SER A 131 3.76 2.08 22.69
C SER A 131 4.62 3.10 21.93
N ALA A 132 4.77 2.96 20.62
CA ALA A 132 5.68 3.77 19.82
C ALA A 132 5.01 4.97 19.12
N GLY A 133 3.68 4.97 19.00
CA GLY A 133 2.95 5.96 18.21
C GLY A 133 3.02 5.67 16.72
N ILE A 134 3.29 6.69 15.90
CA ILE A 134 3.34 6.56 14.44
C ILE A 134 4.77 6.29 13.98
N LEU A 135 4.96 5.18 13.27
CA LEU A 135 6.21 4.74 12.65
C LEU A 135 6.01 4.59 11.14
N LEU A 136 7.08 4.86 10.38
CA LEU A 136 7.08 4.77 8.92
C LEU A 136 8.04 3.66 8.48
N TRP A 137 7.60 2.87 7.51
CA TRP A 137 8.35 1.77 6.92
C TRP A 137 8.29 1.89 5.40
N ASP A 138 9.44 1.83 4.74
CA ASP A 138 9.57 1.87 3.28
C ASP A 138 10.85 1.18 2.82
N THR A 139 10.95 0.96 1.51
CA THR A 139 12.07 0.25 0.90
C THR A 139 13.40 1.02 0.89
N LEU A 140 13.41 2.35 1.11
CA LEU A 140 14.64 3.14 1.21
C LEU A 140 15.24 3.11 2.61
N ARG A 141 14.41 3.23 3.64
CA ARG A 141 14.86 3.36 5.05
C ARG A 141 14.86 2.03 5.80
N THR A 142 14.10 1.06 5.33
CA THR A 142 13.95 -0.26 5.94
C THR A 142 14.07 -1.36 4.87
N PRO A 143 15.24 -1.46 4.20
CA PRO A 143 15.45 -2.42 3.12
C PRO A 143 15.26 -3.88 3.58
N ASP A 144 15.64 -4.20 4.83
CA ASP A 144 15.59 -5.55 5.38
C ASP A 144 14.17 -6.09 5.64
N TYR A 145 13.13 -5.26 5.51
CA TYR A 145 11.74 -5.66 5.77
C TYR A 145 11.00 -6.15 4.52
N PHE A 146 11.56 -5.95 3.33
CA PHE A 146 10.93 -6.31 2.06
C PHE A 146 11.77 -7.39 1.33
N TRP A 147 11.93 -8.56 1.94
CA TRP A 147 12.45 -9.75 1.23
C TRP A 147 11.28 -10.52 0.62
N LEU A 148 11.07 -10.36 -0.68
CA LEU A 148 10.28 -11.29 -1.48
C LEU A 148 11.26 -12.32 -2.07
N GLU A 149 11.35 -13.50 -1.46
CA GLU A 149 11.97 -14.64 -2.11
C GLU A 149 11.05 -15.10 -3.26
N TYR A 150 11.60 -15.14 -4.48
CA TYR A 150 10.94 -15.63 -5.69
C TYR A 150 11.05 -17.15 -5.81
#